data_AF-A0A7C5YRE6-F1
#
_entry.id   AF-A0A7C5YRE6-F1
#
_cell.length_a   1.000
_cell.length_b   1.000
_cell.length_c   1.000
_cell.angle_alpha   90.00
_cell.angle_beta   90.00
_cell.angle_gamma   90.00
#
_symmetry.space_group_name_H-M   'P 1'
#
loop_
_entity.id
_entity.type
_entity.pdbx_description
1 polymer ?
#
loop_
_entity_poly.entity_id
_entity_poly.type
_entity_poly.pdbx_seq_one_letter_code
_entity_poly.pdbx_strand_id
1 'polypeptide(L)'
;MRKQSWDSLAPNFKDYAYTEAVGRFVERVTRELRPVAVILFGSLARGDYHQRSDADFVVLLAESFHSPFDGYDCVVACDPSGVVQPLVYSPDQFRQMLRQGNGLALEVMADGLFLAGDETFFQEIEQLAAQVQQQLGIERTPTGWYLARPEEAGILRKESGNVPGEQ
;
A
#
# COMPACT_ATOMS: atom_id res chain seq x y z
N MET A 1 -6.88 1.07 -2.90
CA MET A 1 -5.77 0.19 -3.31
C MET A 1 -6.30 -0.80 -4.34
N ARG A 2 -5.49 -1.32 -5.27
CA ARG A 2 -5.98 -2.30 -6.27
C ARG A 2 -5.40 -3.67 -5.97
N LYS A 3 -6.20 -4.73 -6.08
CA LYS A 3 -5.71 -6.12 -5.98
C LYS A 3 -5.37 -6.65 -7.37
N GLN A 4 -4.15 -7.15 -7.55
CA GLN A 4 -3.67 -7.74 -8.81
C GLN A 4 -2.66 -8.85 -8.55
N SER A 5 -2.35 -9.68 -9.54
CA SER A 5 -1.20 -10.59 -9.48
C SER A 5 -0.02 -10.01 -10.26
N TRP A 6 1.20 -10.35 -9.85
CA TRP A 6 2.39 -9.96 -10.60
C TRP A 6 2.35 -10.49 -12.04
N ASP A 7 1.90 -11.73 -12.25
CA ASP A 7 1.81 -12.34 -13.59
C ASP A 7 0.89 -11.56 -14.54
N SER A 8 -0.16 -10.94 -14.02
CA SER A 8 -1.06 -10.10 -14.83
C SER A 8 -0.45 -8.74 -15.14
N LEU A 9 0.42 -8.24 -14.28
CA LEU A 9 1.06 -6.92 -14.39
C LEU A 9 2.36 -6.95 -15.21
N ALA A 10 3.15 -8.01 -15.08
CA ALA A 10 4.47 -8.16 -15.68
C ALA A 10 4.49 -7.84 -17.20
N PRO A 11 3.50 -8.25 -18.02
CA PRO A 11 3.48 -7.92 -19.44
C PRO A 11 3.37 -6.42 -19.76
N ASN A 12 2.93 -5.60 -18.81
CA ASN A 12 2.83 -4.15 -18.96
C ASN A 12 4.18 -3.45 -18.72
N PHE A 13 5.12 -4.12 -18.03
CA PHE A 13 6.44 -3.61 -17.70
C PHE A 13 7.49 -3.92 -18.78
N LYS A 14 7.17 -3.61 -20.06
CA LYS A 14 8.00 -4.01 -21.22
C LYS A 14 9.40 -3.38 -21.22
N ASP A 15 9.49 -2.12 -20.77
CA ASP A 15 10.75 -1.36 -20.75
C ASP A 15 11.42 -1.38 -19.38
N TYR A 16 10.88 -2.11 -18.42
CA TYR A 16 11.46 -2.22 -17.07
C TYR A 16 12.54 -3.29 -17.04
N ALA A 17 13.75 -2.92 -16.66
CA ALA A 17 14.91 -3.81 -16.72
C ALA A 17 14.84 -4.99 -15.73
N TYR A 18 13.97 -4.90 -14.72
CA TYR A 18 13.99 -5.81 -13.57
C TYR A 18 12.67 -6.58 -13.37
N THR A 19 11.83 -6.69 -14.40
CA THR A 19 10.53 -7.38 -14.33
C THR A 19 10.65 -8.82 -13.82
N GLU A 20 11.64 -9.57 -14.30
CA GLU A 20 11.89 -10.95 -13.85
C GLU A 20 12.42 -11.01 -12.41
N ALA A 21 13.23 -10.04 -12.00
CA ALA A 21 13.77 -9.99 -10.64
C ALA A 21 12.66 -9.69 -9.62
N VAL A 22 11.80 -8.72 -9.91
CA VAL A 22 10.64 -8.40 -9.07
C VAL A 22 9.67 -9.58 -8.99
N GLY A 23 9.41 -10.27 -10.10
CA GLY A 23 8.57 -11.47 -10.08
C GLY A 23 9.12 -12.58 -9.19
N ARG A 24 10.43 -12.83 -9.28
CA ARG A 24 11.11 -13.80 -8.39
C ARG A 24 11.04 -13.37 -6.93
N PHE A 25 11.19 -12.08 -6.62
CA PHE A 25 11.02 -11.58 -5.26
C PHE A 25 9.61 -11.85 -4.74
N VAL A 26 8.56 -11.48 -5.49
CA VAL A 26 7.16 -11.68 -5.09
C VAL A 26 6.89 -13.17 -4.86
N GLU A 27 7.32 -14.05 -5.75
CA GLU A 27 7.15 -15.50 -5.58
C GLU A 27 7.85 -16.00 -4.30
N ARG A 28 9.12 -15.65 -4.11
CA ARG A 28 9.93 -16.12 -2.98
C ARG A 28 9.41 -15.61 -1.65
N VAL A 29 9.13 -14.30 -1.53
CA VAL A 29 8.65 -13.71 -0.28
C VAL A 29 7.30 -14.30 0.11
N THR A 30 6.38 -14.49 -0.84
CA THR A 30 5.08 -15.10 -0.59
C THR A 30 5.20 -16.55 -0.14
N ARG A 31 6.06 -17.34 -0.81
CA ARG A 31 6.25 -18.76 -0.50
C ARG A 31 6.99 -19.00 0.82
N GLU A 32 8.10 -18.30 1.03
CA GLU A 32 9.03 -18.56 2.13
C GLU A 32 8.55 -17.92 3.43
N LEU A 33 7.99 -16.71 3.38
CA LEU A 33 7.62 -15.95 4.59
C LEU A 33 6.12 -15.92 4.87
N ARG A 34 5.27 -16.24 3.88
CA ARG A 34 3.80 -16.20 3.99
C ARG A 34 3.29 -14.92 4.67
N PRO A 35 3.64 -13.74 4.12
CA PRO A 35 3.29 -12.45 4.69
C PRO A 35 1.78 -12.24 4.74
N VAL A 36 1.33 -11.39 5.66
CA VAL A 36 -0.06 -10.92 5.74
C VAL A 36 -0.39 -10.05 4.53
N ALA A 37 0.57 -9.30 4.00
CA ALA A 37 0.42 -8.58 2.74
C ALA A 37 1.78 -8.36 2.03
N VAL A 38 1.75 -8.40 0.70
CA VAL A 38 2.80 -7.90 -0.19
C VAL A 38 2.17 -6.83 -1.07
N ILE A 39 2.63 -5.60 -0.92
CA ILE A 39 2.05 -4.45 -1.61
C ILE A 39 3.15 -3.73 -2.36
N LEU A 40 3.04 -3.66 -3.69
CA LEU A 40 3.88 -2.81 -4.53
C LEU A 40 3.31 -1.39 -4.50
N PHE A 41 4.14 -0.39 -4.24
CA PHE A 41 3.75 1.01 -4.28
C PHE A 41 4.77 1.83 -5.09
N GLY A 42 4.70 3.15 -5.00
CA GLY A 42 5.65 4.02 -5.68
C GLY A 42 5.48 4.02 -7.19
N SER A 43 6.59 4.26 -7.90
CA SER A 43 6.54 4.60 -9.33
C SER A 43 6.03 3.46 -10.22
N LEU A 44 6.34 2.21 -9.89
CA LEU A 44 5.82 1.06 -10.62
C LEU A 44 4.31 0.90 -10.44
N ALA A 45 3.79 1.14 -9.23
CA ALA A 45 2.36 1.04 -8.97
C ALA A 45 1.56 2.16 -9.67
N ARG A 46 2.12 3.38 -9.72
CA ARG A 46 1.54 4.53 -10.43
C ARG A 46 1.66 4.44 -11.95
N GLY A 47 2.68 3.74 -12.45
CA GLY A 47 2.97 3.62 -13.87
C GLY A 47 3.86 4.75 -14.43
N ASP A 48 4.45 5.57 -13.57
CA ASP A 48 5.38 6.67 -13.92
C ASP A 48 6.86 6.28 -13.70
N TYR A 49 7.16 4.98 -13.72
CA TYR A 49 8.50 4.43 -13.52
C TYR A 49 9.44 4.70 -14.71
N HIS A 50 10.74 4.68 -14.43
CA HIS A 50 11.81 4.65 -15.42
C HIS A 50 12.38 3.23 -15.55
N GLN A 51 13.11 2.96 -16.63
CA GLN A 51 13.63 1.62 -16.95
C GLN A 51 14.43 0.97 -15.82
N ARG A 52 15.07 1.79 -14.96
CA ARG A 52 15.90 1.36 -13.83
C ARG A 52 15.39 1.87 -12.48
N SER A 53 14.12 2.22 -12.38
CA SER A 53 13.52 2.58 -11.08
C SER A 53 13.71 1.45 -10.07
N ASP A 54 13.85 1.81 -8.81
CA ASP A 54 13.75 0.87 -7.70
C ASP A 54 12.31 0.35 -7.59
N ALA A 55 12.16 -0.86 -7.04
CA ALA A 55 10.84 -1.43 -6.77
C ALA A 55 10.45 -1.30 -5.30
N ASP A 56 9.56 -0.37 -5.01
CA ASP A 56 9.13 -0.06 -3.64
C ASP A 56 8.05 -1.01 -3.15
N PHE A 57 8.31 -1.71 -2.05
CA PHE A 57 7.36 -2.66 -1.48
C PHE A 57 7.06 -2.37 -0.01
N VAL A 58 5.81 -2.54 0.39
CA VAL A 58 5.43 -2.79 1.78
C VAL A 58 5.19 -4.29 1.95
N VAL A 59 5.92 -4.92 2.86
CA VAL A 59 5.74 -6.32 3.25
C VAL A 59 5.30 -6.39 4.70
N LEU A 60 4.10 -6.94 4.93
CA LEU A 60 3.54 -7.07 6.27
C LEU A 60 3.73 -8.48 6.78
N LEU A 61 4.51 -8.63 7.84
CA LEU A 61 4.82 -9.93 8.46
C LEU A 61 4.05 -10.08 9.77
N ALA A 62 3.47 -11.26 10.00
CA ALA A 62 2.91 -11.58 11.30
C ALA A 62 4.03 -11.51 12.37
N GLU A 63 3.68 -11.21 13.63
CA GLU A 63 4.62 -11.02 14.74
C GLU A 63 5.28 -12.34 15.21
N SER A 64 5.94 -13.05 14.30
CA SER A 64 6.69 -14.28 14.55
C SER A 64 8.20 -14.08 14.57
N PHE A 65 8.67 -12.84 14.38
CA PHE A 65 10.10 -12.51 14.35
C PHE A 65 10.54 -11.96 15.70
N HIS A 66 11.71 -12.37 16.18
CA HIS A 66 12.23 -11.96 17.49
C HIS A 66 12.60 -10.47 17.52
N SER A 67 12.91 -9.87 16.37
CA SER A 67 13.08 -8.43 16.21
C SER A 67 12.58 -7.92 14.83
N PRO A 68 12.30 -6.60 14.68
CA PRO A 68 12.00 -6.01 13.37
C PRO A 68 13.12 -6.15 12.34
N PHE A 69 14.38 -6.20 12.80
CA PHE A 69 15.55 -6.37 11.93
C PHE A 69 15.57 -7.78 11.33
N ASP A 70 15.18 -8.80 12.11
CA ASP A 70 15.13 -10.19 11.62
C ASP A 70 14.10 -10.31 10.49
N GLY A 71 12.94 -9.65 10.62
CA GLY A 71 11.91 -9.62 9.58
C GLY A 71 12.41 -8.94 8.30
N TYR A 72 13.10 -7.79 8.44
CA TYR A 72 13.71 -7.09 7.32
C TYR A 72 14.75 -7.93 6.59
N ASP A 73 15.68 -8.55 7.32
CA ASP A 73 16.74 -9.39 6.75
C ASP A 73 16.16 -10.58 5.98
N CYS A 74 15.10 -11.20 6.50
CA CYS A 74 14.38 -12.26 5.79
C CYS A 74 13.76 -11.78 4.47
N VAL A 75 13.16 -10.58 4.44
CA VAL A 75 12.57 -10.02 3.20
C VAL A 75 13.67 -9.68 2.20
N VAL A 76 14.75 -9.02 2.63
CA VAL A 76 15.87 -8.67 1.75
C VAL A 76 16.55 -9.92 1.17
N ALA A 77 16.67 -11.00 1.94
CA ALA A 77 17.20 -12.28 1.45
C ALA A 77 16.36 -12.90 0.30
N CYS A 78 15.10 -12.49 0.14
CA CYS A 78 14.25 -12.90 -0.98
C CYS A 78 14.60 -12.19 -2.30
N ASP A 79 15.28 -11.02 -2.25
CA ASP A 79 15.73 -10.27 -3.43
C ASP A 79 17.26 -10.24 -3.55
N PRO A 80 17.88 -11.26 -4.15
CA PRO A 80 19.32 -11.26 -4.40
C PRO A 80 19.76 -10.24 -5.47
N SER A 81 18.83 -9.62 -6.20
CA SER A 81 19.19 -8.64 -7.23
C SER A 81 19.41 -7.23 -6.66
N GLY A 82 18.86 -6.94 -5.47
CA GLY A 82 18.97 -5.64 -4.80
C GLY A 82 18.14 -4.53 -5.45
N VAL A 83 17.20 -4.86 -6.33
CA VAL A 83 16.31 -3.87 -6.98
C VAL A 83 15.14 -3.48 -6.09
N VAL A 84 14.76 -4.35 -5.16
CA VAL A 84 13.63 -4.15 -4.27
C VAL A 84 14.06 -3.28 -3.10
N GLN A 85 13.26 -2.25 -2.81
CA GLN A 85 13.32 -1.46 -1.60
C GLN A 85 12.15 -1.83 -0.69
N PRO A 86 12.33 -2.83 0.21
CA PRO A 86 11.25 -3.26 1.08
C PRO A 86 11.15 -2.38 2.32
N LEU A 87 9.93 -2.00 2.67
CA LEU A 87 9.54 -1.51 3.98
C LEU A 87 8.77 -2.61 4.69
N VAL A 88 9.26 -3.02 5.85
CA VAL A 88 8.73 -4.17 6.58
C VAL A 88 8.05 -3.70 7.87
N TYR A 89 6.80 -4.09 8.04
CA TYR A 89 5.99 -3.74 9.21
C TYR A 89 5.18 -4.94 9.72
N SER A 90 4.73 -4.87 10.97
CA SER A 90 3.63 -5.71 11.42
C SER A 90 2.28 -5.17 10.95
N PRO A 91 1.23 -6.01 10.85
CA PRO A 91 -0.14 -5.56 10.60
C PRO A 91 -0.58 -4.43 11.54
N ASP A 92 -0.21 -4.51 12.81
CA ASP A 92 -0.58 -3.51 13.82
C ASP A 92 0.15 -2.17 13.63
N GLN A 93 1.43 -2.22 13.26
CA GLN A 93 2.17 -1.01 12.88
C GLN A 93 1.53 -0.32 11.68
N PHE A 94 1.15 -1.08 10.65
CA PHE A 94 0.50 -0.51 9.46
C PHE A 94 -0.88 0.07 9.78
N ARG A 95 -1.70 -0.63 10.58
CA ARG A 95 -2.98 -0.09 11.10
C ARG A 95 -2.77 1.21 11.87
N GLN A 96 -1.74 1.29 12.71
CA GLN A 96 -1.42 2.49 13.46
C GLN A 96 -1.01 3.64 12.54
N MET A 97 -0.18 3.39 11.53
CA MET A 97 0.19 4.38 10.52
C MET A 97 -1.04 4.92 9.81
N LEU A 98 -1.99 4.06 9.43
CA LEU A 98 -3.27 4.48 8.85
C LEU A 98 -4.05 5.39 9.82
N ARG A 99 -4.25 4.98 11.07
CA ARG A 99 -4.97 5.79 12.08
C ARG A 99 -4.34 7.16 12.32
N GLN A 100 -3.03 7.27 12.14
CA GLN A 100 -2.28 8.51 12.30
C GLN A 100 -2.29 9.40 11.04
N GLY A 101 -2.92 8.96 9.95
CA GLY A 101 -2.88 9.68 8.67
C GLY A 101 -1.45 9.75 8.11
N ASN A 102 -0.63 8.73 8.35
CA ASN A 102 0.75 8.69 7.90
C ASN A 102 0.82 8.76 6.36
N GLY A 103 1.61 9.70 5.82
CA GLY A 103 1.68 9.96 4.37
C GLY A 103 2.05 8.74 3.53
N LEU A 104 3.00 7.91 4.00
CA LEU A 104 3.38 6.67 3.31
C LEU A 104 2.21 5.68 3.29
N ALA A 105 1.55 5.46 4.43
CA ALA A 105 0.41 4.53 4.49
C ALA A 105 -0.75 5.01 3.60
N LEU A 106 -1.01 6.32 3.55
CA LEU A 106 -2.02 6.90 2.67
C LEU A 106 -1.65 6.73 1.19
N GLU A 107 -0.39 6.92 0.81
CA GLU A 107 0.11 6.69 -0.56
C GLU A 107 -0.04 5.21 -0.96
N VAL A 108 0.37 4.30 -0.09
CA VAL A 108 0.20 2.85 -0.29
C VAL A 108 -1.28 2.51 -0.49
N MET A 109 -2.17 3.06 0.33
CA MET A 109 -3.62 2.79 0.19
C MET A 109 -4.24 3.41 -1.05
N ALA A 110 -3.75 4.56 -1.53
CA ALA A 110 -4.24 5.20 -2.75
C ALA A 110 -3.76 4.47 -4.00
N ASP A 111 -2.45 4.36 -4.17
CA ASP A 111 -1.83 4.01 -5.44
C ASP A 111 -1.36 2.55 -5.50
N GLY A 112 -1.22 1.91 -4.33
CA GLY A 112 -0.65 0.58 -4.18
C GLY A 112 -1.39 -0.52 -4.93
N LEU A 113 -0.62 -1.59 -5.17
CA LEU A 113 -1.05 -2.84 -5.77
C LEU A 113 -0.87 -3.95 -4.72
N PHE A 114 -1.97 -4.45 -4.18
CA PHE A 114 -1.99 -5.62 -3.30
C PHE A 114 -1.75 -6.88 -4.15
N LEU A 115 -0.58 -7.48 -4.00
CA LEU A 115 -0.12 -8.58 -4.86
C LEU A 115 -0.36 -9.97 -4.25
N ALA A 116 -0.23 -10.10 -2.94
CA ALA A 116 -0.44 -11.34 -2.21
C ALA A 116 -0.72 -11.06 -0.73
N GLY A 117 -1.35 -12.01 -0.03
CA GLY A 117 -1.61 -11.93 1.41
C GLY A 117 -3.02 -12.36 1.80
N ASP A 118 -3.41 -11.99 3.01
CA ASP A 118 -4.73 -12.27 3.58
C ASP A 118 -5.79 -11.30 3.02
N GLU A 119 -6.82 -11.86 2.39
CA GLU A 119 -7.94 -11.10 1.83
C GLU A 119 -8.79 -10.41 2.89
N THR A 120 -8.91 -11.02 4.08
CA THR A 120 -9.63 -10.44 5.21
C THR A 120 -8.91 -9.20 5.71
N PHE A 121 -7.58 -9.29 5.83
CA PHE A 121 -6.77 -8.14 6.20
C PHE A 121 -6.83 -7.03 5.16
N PHE A 122 -6.80 -7.37 3.87
CA PHE A 122 -6.96 -6.41 2.78
C PHE A 122 -8.27 -5.60 2.91
N GLN A 123 -9.40 -6.29 3.10
CA GLN A 123 -10.69 -5.63 3.31
C GLN A 123 -10.71 -4.75 4.56
N GLU A 124 -10.07 -5.20 5.64
CA GLU A 124 -9.95 -4.45 6.89
C GLU A 124 -9.23 -3.11 6.69
N ILE A 125 -8.04 -3.12 6.05
CA ILE A 125 -7.26 -1.90 5.86
C ILE A 125 -7.90 -0.95 4.85
N GLU A 126 -8.65 -1.44 3.86
CA GLU A 126 -9.44 -0.59 2.96
C GLU A 126 -10.53 0.16 3.72
N GLN A 127 -11.27 -0.53 4.59
CA GLN A 127 -12.29 0.09 5.43
C GLN A 127 -11.68 1.10 6.41
N LEU A 128 -10.58 0.73 7.07
CA LEU A 128 -9.87 1.62 7.99
C LEU A 128 -9.36 2.88 7.28
N ALA A 129 -8.77 2.74 6.09
CA ALA A 129 -8.27 3.88 5.33
C ALA A 129 -9.41 4.83 4.92
N ALA A 130 -10.53 4.29 4.45
CA ALA A 130 -11.71 5.09 4.09
C ALA A 130 -12.28 5.87 5.29
N GLN A 131 -12.36 5.21 6.46
CA GLN A 131 -12.81 5.84 7.70
C GLN A 131 -11.86 6.97 8.12
N VAL A 132 -10.56 6.74 8.10
CA VAL A 132 -9.55 7.75 8.46
C VAL A 132 -9.61 8.94 7.51
N GLN A 133 -9.68 8.70 6.20
CA GLN A 133 -9.76 9.78 5.20
C GLN A 133 -10.99 10.66 5.43
N GLN A 134 -12.15 10.04 5.69
CA GLN A 134 -13.37 10.77 6.02
C GLN A 134 -13.27 11.53 7.35
N GLN A 135 -12.65 10.93 8.37
CA GLN A 135 -12.51 11.55 9.69
C GLN A 135 -11.57 12.76 9.68
N LEU A 136 -10.45 12.64 8.97
CA LEU A 136 -9.42 13.68 8.86
C LEU A 136 -9.70 14.69 7.73
N GLY A 137 -10.69 14.42 6.87
CA GLY A 137 -10.96 15.25 5.69
C GLY A 137 -9.81 15.22 4.70
N ILE A 138 -9.17 14.05 4.53
CA ILE A 138 -8.06 13.87 3.60
C ILE A 138 -8.62 13.49 2.24
N GLU A 139 -8.28 14.27 1.23
CA GLU A 139 -8.66 14.02 -0.15
C GLU A 139 -7.42 13.90 -1.04
N ARG A 140 -7.40 12.89 -1.90
CA ARG A 140 -6.35 12.74 -2.91
C ARG A 140 -6.57 13.77 -4.01
N THR A 141 -5.54 14.53 -4.33
CA THR A 141 -5.54 15.46 -5.48
C THR A 141 -4.57 14.95 -6.54
N PRO A 142 -4.65 15.44 -7.80
CA PRO A 142 -3.71 15.04 -8.85
C PRO A 142 -2.23 15.32 -8.52
N THR A 143 -1.96 16.27 -7.62
CA THR A 143 -0.59 16.70 -7.28
C THR A 143 -0.18 16.38 -5.84
N GLY A 144 -1.01 15.67 -5.07
CA GLY A 144 -0.70 15.41 -3.66
C GLY A 144 -1.92 15.07 -2.81
N TRP A 145 -1.96 15.64 -1.62
CA TRP A 145 -3.02 15.40 -0.65
C TRP A 145 -3.56 16.74 -0.16
N TYR A 146 -4.89 16.85 -0.13
CA TYR A 146 -5.60 17.95 0.51
C TYR A 146 -6.05 17.50 1.89
N LEU A 147 -5.83 18.34 2.90
CA LEU A 147 -6.38 18.15 4.24
C LEU A 147 -7.38 19.27 4.48
N ALA A 148 -8.67 18.92 4.54
CA ALA A 148 -9.72 19.88 4.86
C ALA A 148 -9.41 20.52 6.21
N ARG A 149 -9.50 21.85 6.27
CA ARG A 149 -9.32 22.53 7.56
C ARG A 149 -10.47 22.14 8.51
N PRO A 150 -10.26 22.18 9.84
CA PRO A 150 -11.32 21.87 10.82
C PRO A 150 -12.62 22.65 10.59
N GLU A 151 -12.50 23.88 10.10
CA GLU A 151 -13.60 24.80 9.73
C GLU A 151 -14.39 24.37 8.48
N GLU A 152 -13.77 23.64 7.54
CA GLU A 152 -14.37 23.14 6.30
C GLU A 152 -14.95 21.73 6.45
N ALA A 153 -14.34 20.89 7.30
CA ALA A 153 -14.84 19.55 7.63
C ALA A 153 -16.24 19.57 8.27
N GLY A 154 -16.57 20.66 8.98
CA GLY A 154 -17.91 20.90 9.54
C GLY A 154 -18.97 21.28 8.50
N ILE A 155 -18.56 21.78 7.32
CA ILE A 155 -19.45 22.16 6.21
C ILE A 155 -19.73 20.91 5.35
N LEU A 156 -18.70 20.13 5.01
CA LEU A 156 -18.84 18.89 4.23
C LEU A 156 -19.73 17.83 4.92
N ARG A 157 -19.68 17.74 6.27
CA ARG A 157 -20.57 16.85 7.05
C ARG A 157 -22.05 17.29 7.04
N LYS A 158 -22.34 18.57 6.78
CA LYS A 158 -23.73 19.06 6.68
C LYS A 158 -24.33 18.84 5.30
N GLU A 159 -23.52 18.89 4.25
CA GLU A 159 -24.00 18.74 2.87
C GLU A 159 -24.26 17.27 2.47
N SER A 160 -23.58 16.32 3.10
CA SER A 160 -23.83 14.88 2.88
C SER A 160 -25.00 14.30 3.70
N GLY A 161 -25.69 15.15 4.48
CA GLY A 161 -26.80 14.79 5.37
C GLY A 161 -28.15 15.40 5.02
N ASN A 162 -28.34 16.02 3.85
CA ASN A 162 -29.62 16.60 3.48
C ASN A 162 -30.03 16.19 2.06
N VAL A 163 -30.71 15.05 1.96
CA VAL A 163 -31.71 14.85 0.91
C VAL A 163 -33.05 15.18 1.57
N PRO A 164 -33.62 16.39 1.35
CA PRO A 164 -35.02 16.60 1.65
C PRO A 164 -35.80 15.81 0.62
N GLY A 165 -36.55 14.81 1.09
CA GLY A 165 -37.72 14.33 0.38
C GLY A 165 -38.78 15.43 0.31
N GLU A 166 -39.74 15.19 -0.59
CA GLU A 166 -40.98 15.94 -0.85
C GLU A 166 -40.78 17.21 -1.70
N GLN A 167 -41.41 17.34 -2.87
CA GLN A 167 -42.79 16.95 -3.23
C GLN A 167 -42.92 16.20 -4.56
#